data_AF-A0A916A858-F1
#
_entry.id   AF-A0A916A858-F1
#
_cell.length_a   1.000
_cell.length_b   1.000
_cell.length_c   1.000
_cell.angle_alpha   90.00
_cell.angle_beta   90.00
_cell.angle_gamma   90.00
#
_symmetry.space_group_name_H-M   'P 1'
#
loop_
_entity.id
_entity.type
_entity.pdbx_description
1 polymer ?
#
loop_
_entity_poly.entity_id
_entity_poly.type
_entity_poly.pdbx_seq_one_letter_code
_entity_poly.pdbx_strand_id
1 'polypeptide(L)'
;MTATRPAALTTAGATDYCVTLFWPGPQDKPFYRAVLASPSWILPEPEPPFVGQARISPREFENLLAVLDANRLELEPGEPDPAATEYCVRVEMPTQAWHAGLGFEARTLAILRQFEAALDAANRGPVADIVARIQRFFP
;
A
#
# COMPACT_ATOMS: atom_id res chain seq x y z
N MET A 1 7.89 22.13 -4.95
CA MET A 1 7.98 21.05 -5.95
C MET A 1 6.71 20.23 -5.80
N THR A 2 5.93 20.11 -6.87
CA THR A 2 4.66 19.39 -6.86
C THR A 2 4.98 17.93 -7.16
N ALA A 3 4.80 17.04 -6.17
CA ALA A 3 4.91 15.60 -6.41
C ALA A 3 3.97 15.26 -7.57
N THR A 4 4.55 14.78 -8.67
CA THR A 4 3.80 14.56 -9.91
C THR A 4 3.46 13.09 -9.98
N ARG A 5 2.18 12.76 -9.77
CA ARG A 5 1.65 11.42 -9.97
C ARG A 5 2.02 10.93 -11.38
N PRO A 6 2.61 9.73 -11.55
CA PRO A 6 2.86 9.16 -12.86
C PRO A 6 1.58 9.13 -13.71
N ALA A 7 1.66 9.53 -14.98
CA ALA A 7 0.50 9.54 -15.88
C ALA A 7 -0.14 8.15 -16.04
N ALA A 8 0.67 7.09 -15.93
CA ALA A 8 0.21 5.70 -15.97
C ALA A 8 -0.65 5.29 -14.74
N LEU A 9 -0.63 6.09 -13.67
CA LEU A 9 -1.43 5.92 -12.46
C LEU A 9 -2.66 6.85 -12.44
N THR A 10 -3.11 7.32 -13.61
CA THR A 10 -4.36 8.07 -13.73
C THR A 10 -5.51 7.12 -14.10
N THR A 11 -6.59 7.13 -13.31
CA THR A 11 -7.73 6.19 -13.39
C THR A 11 -8.64 6.27 -14.59
N ALA A 12 -8.32 7.04 -15.63
CA ALA A 12 -9.10 6.97 -16.86
C ALA A 12 -8.88 5.58 -17.52
N GLY A 13 -9.49 4.52 -16.98
CA GLY A 13 -9.44 3.13 -17.46
C GLY A 13 -8.68 2.11 -16.60
N ALA A 14 -8.08 2.45 -15.45
CA ALA A 14 -7.34 1.49 -14.65
C ALA A 14 -8.29 0.45 -13.99
N THR A 15 -8.37 -0.73 -14.60
CA THR A 15 -9.20 -1.86 -14.14
C THR A 15 -8.36 -2.98 -13.54
N ASP A 16 -7.05 -2.92 -13.73
CA ASP A 16 -6.09 -3.95 -13.36
C ASP A 16 -4.93 -3.32 -12.61
N TYR A 17 -4.87 -3.59 -11.31
CA TYR A 17 -3.91 -2.98 -10.39
C TYR A 17 -3.76 -3.82 -9.11
N CYS A 18 -2.66 -3.59 -8.40
CA CYS A 18 -2.38 -4.11 -7.08
C CYS A 18 -1.64 -3.07 -6.24
N VAL A 19 -2.09 -2.83 -5.01
CA VAL A 19 -1.40 -1.99 -4.03
C VAL A 19 -0.95 -2.87 -2.88
N THR A 20 0.35 -2.95 -2.69
CA THR A 20 0.97 -3.72 -1.61
C THR A 20 1.53 -2.76 -0.56
N LEU A 21 1.07 -2.87 0.69
CA LEU A 21 1.74 -2.26 1.85
C LEU A 21 2.63 -3.32 2.47
N PHE A 22 3.91 -3.02 2.70
CA PHE A 22 4.84 -4.02 3.24
C PHE A 22 6.09 -3.40 3.87
N TRP A 23 6.82 -4.22 4.60
CA TRP A 23 8.17 -3.94 5.10
C TRP A 23 9.16 -4.78 4.28
N PRO A 24 10.15 -4.17 3.60
CA PRO A 24 11.08 -4.89 2.73
C PRO A 24 12.21 -5.62 3.48
N GLY A 25 12.47 -5.29 4.74
CA GLY A 25 13.52 -5.90 5.56
C GLY A 25 13.21 -7.34 6.04
N PRO A 26 14.03 -7.88 6.96
CA PRO A 26 13.95 -9.28 7.40
C PRO A 26 12.56 -9.73 7.87
N GLN A 27 12.07 -10.83 7.30
CA GLN A 27 10.73 -11.41 7.52
C GLN A 27 10.62 -12.19 8.85
N ASP A 28 11.73 -12.38 9.57
CA ASP A 28 11.78 -13.03 10.88
C ASP A 28 11.14 -12.17 11.98
N LYS A 29 10.93 -10.88 11.69
CA LYS A 29 10.14 -9.98 12.53
C LYS A 29 8.71 -9.86 11.99
N PRO A 30 7.72 -9.71 12.89
CA PRO A 30 6.32 -9.62 12.56
C PRO A 30 5.97 -8.30 11.84
N PHE A 31 6.43 -8.09 10.60
CA PHE A 31 6.16 -6.90 9.80
C PHE A 31 5.57 -7.31 8.45
N TYR A 32 4.29 -7.02 8.27
CA TYR A 32 3.45 -7.83 7.40
C TYR A 32 2.86 -7.06 6.23
N ARG A 33 2.69 -7.81 5.17
CA ARG A 33 2.27 -7.41 3.85
C ARG A 33 0.74 -7.43 3.75
N ALA A 34 0.11 -6.31 3.40
CA ALA A 34 -1.28 -6.26 2.99
C ALA A 34 -1.38 -6.03 1.48
N VAL A 35 -2.27 -6.74 0.81
CA VAL A 35 -2.51 -6.60 -0.63
C VAL A 35 -3.93 -6.10 -0.88
N LEU A 36 -4.05 -4.98 -1.58
CA LEU A 36 -5.29 -4.34 -1.95
C LEU A 36 -5.35 -4.30 -3.48
N ALA A 37 -6.16 -5.16 -4.09
CA ALA A 37 -6.02 -5.41 -5.52
C ALA A 37 -7.35 -5.51 -6.27
N SER A 38 -7.25 -5.32 -7.58
CA SER A 38 -8.30 -5.60 -8.55
C SER A 38 -8.62 -7.11 -8.59
N PRO A 39 -9.77 -7.54 -9.16
CA PRO A 39 -10.22 -8.92 -9.09
C PRO A 39 -9.23 -9.93 -9.73
N SER A 40 -8.54 -9.52 -10.79
CA SER A 40 -7.57 -10.31 -11.56
C SER A 40 -6.26 -10.55 -10.80
N TRP A 41 -5.98 -9.78 -9.75
CA TRP A 41 -4.73 -9.83 -8.98
C TRP A 41 -4.92 -10.45 -7.59
N ILE A 42 -6.16 -10.73 -7.19
CA ILE A 42 -6.44 -11.42 -5.93
C ILE A 42 -6.12 -12.90 -6.09
N LEU A 43 -5.23 -13.39 -5.23
CA LEU A 43 -4.91 -14.81 -5.17
C LEU A 43 -6.06 -15.57 -4.49
N PRO A 44 -6.50 -16.71 -5.02
CA PRO A 44 -7.50 -17.56 -4.36
C PRO A 44 -7.00 -18.04 -2.99
N GLU A 45 -5.71 -18.40 -2.92
CA GLU A 45 -5.02 -18.83 -1.72
C GLU A 45 -3.68 -18.07 -1.65
N PRO A 46 -3.56 -17.08 -0.76
CA PRO A 46 -2.31 -16.35 -0.65
C PRO A 46 -1.24 -17.20 0.05
N GLU A 47 -0.04 -17.25 -0.51
CA GLU A 47 1.07 -18.05 0.02
C GLU A 47 1.70 -17.43 1.28
N PRO A 48 1.92 -18.19 2.37
CA PRO A 48 2.62 -17.71 3.56
C PRO A 48 4.05 -17.20 3.26
N PRO A 49 4.55 -16.16 3.99
CA PRO A 49 3.92 -15.44 5.10
C PRO A 49 3.07 -14.26 4.59
N PHE A 50 1.78 -14.50 4.37
CA PHE A 50 0.83 -13.49 3.89
C PHE A 50 -0.12 -13.06 5.00
N VAL A 51 -0.45 -11.76 5.06
CA VAL A 51 -1.37 -11.22 6.05
C VAL A 51 -2.33 -10.21 5.43
N GLY A 52 -3.47 -10.71 4.96
CA GLY A 52 -4.62 -9.89 4.58
C GLY A 52 -4.60 -9.43 3.12
N GLN A 53 -5.63 -9.87 2.37
CA GLN A 53 -5.96 -9.32 1.05
C GLN A 53 -7.36 -8.72 1.10
N ALA A 54 -7.55 -7.65 0.34
CA ALA A 54 -8.87 -7.12 0.04
C ALA A 54 -8.99 -6.83 -1.44
N ARG A 55 -10.14 -7.21 -2.01
CA ARG A 55 -10.52 -6.80 -3.34
C ARG A 55 -11.07 -5.38 -3.26
N ILE A 56 -10.41 -4.43 -3.92
CA ILE A 56 -10.85 -3.03 -3.91
C ILE A 56 -11.42 -2.63 -5.27
N SER A 57 -12.25 -1.58 -5.27
CA SER A 57 -12.80 -0.96 -6.47
C SER A 57 -11.84 0.07 -7.07
N PRO A 58 -11.96 0.43 -8.37
CA PRO A 58 -11.15 1.50 -8.97
C PRO A 58 -11.27 2.84 -8.24
N ARG A 59 -12.43 3.10 -7.63
CA ARG A 59 -12.64 4.29 -6.79
C ARG A 59 -11.80 4.25 -5.51
N GLU A 60 -11.78 3.11 -4.81
CA GLU A 60 -10.94 2.95 -3.63
C GLU A 60 -9.46 3.06 -3.99
N PHE A 61 -9.03 2.46 -5.11
CA PHE A 61 -7.68 2.60 -5.63
C PHE A 61 -7.29 4.08 -5.81
N GLU A 62 -8.16 4.90 -6.41
CA GLU A 62 -7.91 6.35 -6.53
C GLU A 62 -7.86 7.08 -5.21
N ASN A 63 -8.71 6.71 -4.25
CA ASN A 63 -8.63 7.29 -2.93
C ASN A 63 -7.27 6.99 -2.30
N LEU A 64 -6.72 5.77 -2.48
CA LEU A 64 -5.37 5.42 -2.00
C LEU A 64 -4.29 6.29 -2.67
N LEU A 65 -4.36 6.47 -3.99
CA LEU A 65 -3.42 7.35 -4.71
C LEU A 65 -3.55 8.81 -4.24
N ALA A 66 -4.76 9.28 -3.97
CA ALA A 66 -4.99 10.62 -3.43
C ALA A 66 -4.39 10.79 -2.02
N VAL A 67 -4.37 9.73 -1.20
CA VAL A 67 -3.66 9.75 0.10
C VAL A 67 -2.16 9.90 -0.10
N LEU A 68 -1.56 9.22 -1.08
CA LEU A 68 -0.14 9.38 -1.41
C LEU A 68 0.19 10.82 -1.81
N ASP A 69 -0.60 11.39 -2.71
CA ASP A 69 -0.44 12.76 -3.18
C ASP A 69 -0.61 13.78 -2.04
N ALA A 70 -1.63 13.60 -1.19
CA ALA A 70 -1.90 14.48 -0.06
C ALA A 70 -0.74 14.51 0.95
N ASN A 71 -0.02 13.39 1.08
CA ASN A 71 1.15 13.26 1.94
C ASN A 71 2.47 13.61 1.25
N ARG A 72 2.42 14.03 -0.03
CA ARG A 72 3.58 14.35 -0.87
C ARG A 72 4.58 13.19 -0.96
N LEU A 73 4.05 11.97 -1.03
CA LEU A 73 4.86 10.77 -1.22
C LEU A 73 5.15 10.62 -2.71
N GLU A 74 6.44 10.62 -3.06
CA GLU A 74 6.86 10.48 -4.44
C GLU A 74 6.90 8.99 -4.82
N LEU A 75 6.24 8.65 -5.92
CA LEU A 75 6.23 7.29 -6.46
C LEU A 75 7.39 7.12 -7.43
N GLU A 76 8.37 6.33 -7.02
CA GLU A 76 9.55 6.00 -7.81
C GLU A 76 9.30 4.72 -8.62
N PRO A 77 9.78 4.63 -9.88
CA PRO A 77 9.59 3.43 -10.68
C PRO A 77 10.39 2.24 -10.14
N GLY A 78 9.80 1.06 -10.19
CA GLY A 78 10.44 -0.20 -9.78
C GLY A 78 10.16 -0.60 -8.34
N GLU A 79 11.01 -1.49 -7.82
CA GLU A 79 10.92 -2.07 -6.48
C GLU A 79 11.67 -1.19 -5.45
N PRO A 80 11.23 -1.14 -4.18
CA PRO A 80 11.97 -0.46 -3.14
C PRO A 80 13.27 -1.21 -2.82
N ASP A 81 14.22 -0.49 -2.22
CA ASP A 81 15.46 -1.09 -1.72
C ASP A 81 15.15 -2.20 -0.70
N PRO A 82 15.59 -3.45 -0.91
CA PRO A 82 15.38 -4.55 0.04
C PRO A 82 16.07 -4.30 1.41
N ALA A 83 17.05 -3.41 1.47
CA ALA A 83 17.70 -2.99 2.71
C ALA A 83 17.00 -1.82 3.42
N ALA A 84 15.92 -1.27 2.84
CA ALA A 84 15.19 -0.17 3.45
C ALA A 84 14.62 -0.56 4.83
N THR A 85 14.74 0.36 5.79
CA THR A 85 14.27 0.17 7.17
C THR A 85 13.01 1.00 7.44
N GLU A 86 12.08 0.95 6.49
CA GLU A 86 10.81 1.66 6.52
C GLU A 86 9.67 0.82 5.95
N TYR A 87 8.43 1.21 6.25
CA TYR A 87 7.30 0.68 5.49
C TYR A 87 7.29 1.29 4.10
N CYS A 88 6.93 0.48 3.12
CA CYS A 88 6.75 0.91 1.75
C CYS A 88 5.32 0.64 1.29
N VAL A 89 4.86 1.47 0.36
CA VAL A 89 3.78 1.12 -0.55
C VAL A 89 4.39 0.77 -1.89
N ARG A 90 3.88 -0.27 -2.54
CA ARG A 90 4.14 -0.58 -3.94
C ARG A 90 2.83 -0.59 -4.68
N VAL A 91 2.80 0.06 -5.83
CA VAL A 91 1.67 0.13 -6.75
C VAL A 91 2.09 -0.57 -8.03
N GLU A 92 1.40 -1.66 -8.35
CA GLU A 92 1.66 -2.49 -9.52
C GLU A 92 0.51 -2.35 -10.51
N MET A 93 0.88 -2.14 -11.77
CA MET A 93 0.03 -2.16 -12.95
C MET A 93 0.61 -3.21 -13.92
N PRO A 94 -0.13 -3.67 -14.95
CA PRO A 94 0.31 -4.75 -15.83
C PRO A 94 1.67 -4.55 -16.50
N THR A 95 2.08 -3.29 -16.72
CA THR A 95 3.31 -2.95 -17.45
C THR A 95 4.42 -2.39 -16.57
N GLN A 96 4.11 -1.99 -15.34
CA GLN A 96 5.06 -1.26 -14.49
C GLN A 96 4.65 -1.28 -13.03
N ALA A 97 5.66 -1.26 -12.15
CA ALA A 97 5.51 -1.04 -10.73
C ALA A 97 6.12 0.30 -10.31
N TRP A 98 5.59 0.86 -9.23
CA TRP A 98 6.13 2.01 -8.52
C TRP A 98 6.14 1.73 -7.03
N HIS A 99 6.99 2.43 -6.28
CA HIS A 99 7.01 2.36 -4.83
C HIS A 99 7.17 3.74 -4.20
N ALA A 100 6.79 3.86 -2.93
CA ALA A 100 7.10 5.02 -2.10
C ALA A 100 7.39 4.57 -0.66
N GLY A 101 8.37 5.22 -0.03
CA GLY A 101 8.66 5.06 1.40
C GLY A 101 7.63 5.79 2.26
N LEU A 102 7.12 5.11 3.28
CA LEU A 102 6.21 5.66 4.29
C LEU A 102 6.94 6.01 5.60
N GLY A 103 8.21 5.65 5.75
CA GLY A 103 8.95 5.70 7.01
C GLY A 103 8.53 4.63 8.02
N PHE A 104 8.99 4.77 9.26
CA PHE A 104 8.52 3.99 10.41
C PHE A 104 8.45 4.86 11.67
N GLU A 105 7.45 5.73 11.69
CA GLU A 105 7.25 6.76 12.72
C GLU A 105 5.76 6.99 13.00
N ALA A 106 5.44 7.88 13.95
CA ALA A 106 4.06 8.30 14.21
C ALA A 106 3.36 8.84 12.94
N ARG A 107 4.11 9.47 12.03
CA ARG A 107 3.59 9.91 10.72
C ARG A 107 3.14 8.73 9.85
N THR A 108 3.89 7.63 9.85
CA THR A 108 3.54 6.40 9.12
C THR A 108 2.19 5.87 9.58
N LEU A 109 1.94 5.86 10.90
CA LEU A 109 0.66 5.45 11.46
C LEU A 109 -0.50 6.34 10.99
N ALA A 110 -0.29 7.66 10.95
CA ALA A 110 -1.28 8.61 10.45
C ALA A 110 -1.62 8.39 8.96
N ILE A 111 -0.61 8.11 8.13
CA ILE A 111 -0.80 7.79 6.71
C ILE A 111 -1.57 6.49 6.54
N LEU A 112 -1.22 5.44 7.29
CA LEU A 112 -1.92 4.15 7.21
C LEU A 112 -3.38 4.22 7.69
N ARG A 113 -3.68 5.09 8.66
CA ARG A 113 -5.07 5.39 9.05
C ARG A 113 -5.85 6.11 7.94
N GLN A 114 -5.18 6.97 7.15
CA GLN A 114 -5.80 7.58 5.97
C GLN A 114 -6.05 6.55 4.87
N PHE A 115 -5.12 5.61 4.65
CA PHE A 115 -5.33 4.45 3.78
C PHE A 115 -6.55 3.62 4.22
N GLU A 116 -6.65 3.30 5.50
CA GLU A 116 -7.80 2.59 6.07
C GLU A 116 -9.11 3.36 5.81
N ALA A 117 -9.12 4.67 6.02
CA ALA A 117 -10.29 5.51 5.81
C ALA A 117 -10.69 5.68 4.32
N ALA A 118 -9.72 5.54 3.41
CA ALA A 118 -9.93 5.61 1.97
C ALA A 118 -10.62 4.38 1.38
N LEU A 119 -10.68 3.28 2.15
CA LEU A 119 -11.33 2.03 1.80
C LEU A 119 -12.78 1.95 2.31
N ASP A 120 -13.60 1.21 1.59
CA ASP A 120 -14.92 0.81 2.05
C ASP A 120 -14.78 -0.10 3.28
N ALA A 121 -15.75 -0.05 4.20
CA ALA A 121 -15.65 -0.72 5.50
C ALA A 121 -15.35 -2.23 5.39
N ALA A 122 -15.86 -2.90 4.35
CA ALA A 122 -15.62 -4.32 4.10
C ALA A 122 -14.17 -4.65 3.71
N ASN A 123 -13.41 -3.66 3.19
CA ASN A 123 -12.07 -3.85 2.63
C ASN A 123 -10.95 -3.39 3.58
N ARG A 124 -11.29 -2.82 4.75
CA ARG A 124 -10.31 -2.22 5.68
C ARG A 124 -9.45 -3.22 6.42
N GLY A 125 -9.92 -4.47 6.57
CA GLY A 125 -9.30 -5.50 7.43
C GLY A 125 -7.77 -5.58 7.29
N PRO A 126 -7.22 -5.77 6.07
CA PRO A 126 -5.77 -5.88 5.88
C PRO A 126 -4.97 -4.65 6.36
N VAL A 127 -5.46 -3.43 6.11
CA VAL A 127 -4.77 -2.21 6.54
C VAL A 127 -4.92 -2.00 8.04
N ALA A 128 -6.11 -2.26 8.59
CA ALA A 128 -6.38 -2.16 10.02
C ALA A 128 -5.47 -3.09 10.85
N ASP A 129 -5.16 -4.29 10.33
CA ASP A 129 -4.25 -5.23 10.97
C ASP A 129 -2.80 -4.72 11.00
N ILE A 130 -2.31 -4.11 9.92
CA ILE A 130 -0.99 -3.46 9.88
C ILE A 130 -0.96 -2.34 10.93
N VAL A 131 -1.96 -1.47 10.91
CA VAL A 131 -2.07 -0.33 11.81
C VAL A 131 -2.08 -0.76 13.29
N ALA A 132 -2.89 -1.75 13.65
CA ALA A 132 -2.98 -2.26 15.03
C ALA A 132 -1.65 -2.84 15.53
N ARG A 133 -0.81 -3.38 14.64
CA ARG A 133 0.52 -3.89 14.98
C ARG A 133 1.53 -2.77 15.13
N ILE A 134 1.60 -1.85 14.17
CA ILE A 134 2.51 -0.70 14.19
C ILE A 134 2.24 0.18 15.41
N GLN A 135 0.97 0.38 15.77
CA GLN A 135 0.57 1.19 16.93
C GLN A 135 1.18 0.70 18.25
N ARG A 136 1.53 -0.59 18.38
CA ARG A 136 2.20 -1.12 19.59
C ARG A 136 3.61 -0.57 19.80
N PHE A 137 4.22 -0.02 18.76
CA PHE A 137 5.56 0.57 18.80
C PHE A 137 5.54 2.09 19.00
N PHE A 138 4.37 2.72 18.88
CA PHE A 138 4.17 4.18 19.01
C PHE A 138 3.00 4.47 19.95
N PRO A 139 3.24 4.52 21.29
CA PRO A 139 2.20 4.76 22.29
C PRO A 139 1.66 6.19 22.30
#